data_AF-A0A357R2R9-F1
#
_entry.id   AF-A0A357R2R9-F1
#
_cell.length_a   1.000
_cell.length_b   1.000
_cell.length_c   1.000
_cell.angle_alpha   90.00
_cell.angle_beta   90.00
_cell.angle_gamma   90.00
#
_symmetry.space_group_name_H-M   'P 1'
#
loop_
_entity.id
_entity.type
_entity.pdbx_description
1 polymer ?
#
loop_
_entity_poly.entity_id
_entity_poly.type
_entity_poly.pdbx_seq_one_letter_code
_entity_poly.pdbx_strand_id
1 'polypeptide(L)'
;MPKGTWVQIHQQILTPEQRAPQVPEDTAKVPLVMITKGFLEKESQMGQTVTVRTLCGRTIEGELIKVLPRFAHDFGDAVPELLEIGPRVRALLEGGEI
;
A
#
# COMPACT_ATOMS: atom_id res chain seq x y z
N MET A 1 8.86 11.83 -5.77
CA MET A 1 9.20 11.30 -4.45
C MET A 1 10.25 10.21 -4.60
N PRO A 2 11.27 10.19 -3.75
CA PRO A 2 12.39 9.26 -3.86
C PRO A 2 11.98 7.81 -3.55
N LYS A 3 12.79 6.86 -4.01
CA LYS A 3 12.72 5.45 -3.59
C LYS A 3 12.76 5.36 -2.06
N GLY A 4 11.99 4.43 -1.49
CA GLY A 4 11.90 4.24 -0.05
C GLY A 4 10.90 5.18 0.65
N THR A 5 10.25 6.10 -0.08
CA THR A 5 9.16 6.90 0.50
C THR A 5 7.97 6.01 0.84
N TRP A 6 7.41 6.17 2.04
CA TRP A 6 6.15 5.52 2.43
C TRP A 6 4.95 6.19 1.77
N VAL A 7 4.21 5.43 0.98
CA VAL A 7 3.10 5.92 0.15
C VAL A 7 1.86 5.04 0.27
N GLN A 8 0.72 5.56 -0.19
CA GLN A 8 -0.51 4.78 -0.42
C GLN A 8 -0.74 4.62 -1.91
N ILE A 9 -1.03 3.40 -2.33
CA ILE A 9 -1.43 3.08 -3.69
C ILE A 9 -2.89 2.63 -3.73
N HIS A 10 -3.51 2.86 -4.88
CA HIS A 10 -4.85 2.39 -5.25
C HIS A 10 -4.75 1.53 -6.51
N GLN A 11 -5.42 0.39 -6.52
CA GLN A 11 -5.53 -0.45 -7.70
C GLN A 11 -6.95 -0.99 -7.80
N GLN A 12 -7.54 -0.89 -8.99
CA GLN A 12 -8.73 -1.67 -9.32
C GLN A 12 -8.32 -3.12 -9.62
N ILE A 13 -8.78 -4.06 -8.80
CA ILE A 13 -8.50 -5.48 -8.94
C ILE A 13 -9.50 -6.16 -9.87
N LEU A 14 -10.79 -5.84 -9.73
CA LEU A 14 -11.86 -6.34 -10.59
C LEU A 14 -12.77 -5.19 -11.00
N THR A 15 -13.16 -5.17 -12.28
CA THR A 15 -14.27 -4.34 -12.74
C THR A 15 -15.60 -4.88 -12.20
N PRO A 16 -16.71 -4.10 -12.22
CA PRO A 16 -18.04 -4.60 -11.90
C PRO A 16 -18.42 -5.89 -12.66
N GLU A 17 -18.04 -5.99 -13.94
CA GLU A 17 -18.35 -7.13 -14.81
C GLU A 17 -17.57 -8.40 -14.43
N GLN A 18 -16.46 -8.24 -13.73
CA GLN A 18 -15.61 -9.34 -13.25
C GLN A 18 -15.97 -9.79 -11.84
N ARG A 19 -16.99 -9.19 -11.20
CA ARG A 19 -17.46 -9.59 -9.87
C ARG A 19 -18.13 -10.96 -9.94
N ALA A 20 -17.98 -11.73 -8.88
CA ALA A 20 -18.61 -13.05 -8.79
C ALA A 20 -20.14 -12.92 -8.81
N PRO A 21 -20.88 -13.78 -9.55
CA PRO A 21 -22.32 -13.62 -9.76
C PRO A 21 -23.16 -13.73 -8.48
N GLN A 22 -22.61 -14.36 -7.42
CA GLN A 22 -23.30 -14.57 -6.15
C GLN A 22 -23.15 -13.42 -5.13
N VAL A 23 -22.43 -12.34 -5.46
CA VAL A 23 -22.35 -11.18 -4.55
C VAL A 23 -23.68 -10.40 -4.57
N PRO A 24 -24.03 -9.68 -3.49
CA PRO A 24 -25.22 -8.82 -3.48
C PRO A 24 -25.22 -7.82 -4.64
N GLU A 25 -26.41 -7.45 -5.11
CA GLU A 25 -26.58 -6.60 -6.29
C GLU A 25 -25.78 -5.29 -6.21
N ASP A 26 -25.81 -4.60 -5.06
CA ASP A 26 -25.07 -3.35 -4.86
C ASP A 26 -23.55 -3.55 -4.94
N THR A 27 -23.07 -4.72 -4.53
CA THR A 27 -21.65 -5.09 -4.58
C THR A 27 -21.20 -5.51 -5.99
N ALA A 28 -22.13 -5.99 -6.82
CA ALA A 28 -21.86 -6.31 -8.23
C ALA A 28 -21.72 -5.03 -9.09
N LYS A 29 -22.37 -3.94 -8.69
CA LYS A 29 -22.38 -2.65 -9.41
C LYS A 29 -21.10 -1.80 -9.25
N VAL A 30 -20.18 -2.19 -8.37
CA VAL A 30 -18.97 -1.41 -8.05
C VAL A 30 -17.69 -2.25 -8.22
N PRO A 31 -16.55 -1.62 -8.58
CA PRO A 31 -15.30 -2.33 -8.72
C PRO A 31 -14.78 -2.85 -7.38
N LEU A 32 -14.01 -3.94 -7.42
CA LEU A 32 -13.18 -4.33 -6.29
C LEU A 32 -11.87 -3.54 -6.35
N VAL A 33 -11.66 -2.67 -5.37
CA VAL A 33 -10.45 -1.87 -5.26
C VAL A 33 -9.59 -2.34 -4.09
N MET A 34 -8.27 -2.31 -4.30
CA MET A 34 -7.27 -2.48 -3.26
C MET A 34 -6.66 -1.10 -2.96
N ILE A 35 -6.65 -0.74 -1.68
CA ILE A 35 -5.91 0.40 -1.17
C ILE A 35 -4.91 -0.14 -0.18
N THR A 36 -3.62 0.05 -0.45
CA THR A 36 -2.55 -0.44 0.42
C THR A 36 -1.43 0.57 0.54
N LYS A 37 -0.55 0.33 1.51
CA LYS A 37 0.60 1.20 1.80
C LYS A 37 1.89 0.40 1.67
N GLY A 38 2.96 1.07 1.25
CA GLY A 38 4.27 0.46 1.13
C GLY A 38 5.36 1.48 0.84
N PHE A 39 6.60 1.00 0.85
CA PHE A 39 7.77 1.77 0.45
C PHE A 39 7.95 1.72 -1.07
N LEU A 40 8.13 2.87 -1.71
CA LEU A 40 8.41 2.94 -3.15
C LEU A 40 9.66 2.14 -3.53
N GLU A 41 9.58 1.28 -4.54
CA GLU A 41 10.74 0.54 -5.06
C GLU A 41 11.62 1.39 -5.99
N LYS A 42 11.08 2.48 -6.55
CA LYS A 42 11.75 3.45 -7.45
C LYS A 42 11.24 4.87 -7.21
N GLU A 43 12.00 5.88 -7.64
CA GLU A 43 11.50 7.26 -7.67
C GLU A 43 10.29 7.38 -8.61
N SER A 44 9.28 8.14 -8.19
CA SER A 44 8.06 8.35 -8.99
C SER A 44 7.31 9.61 -8.57
N GLN A 45 6.22 9.95 -9.26
CA GLN A 45 5.40 11.14 -9.04
C GLN A 45 3.97 10.76 -8.68
N MET A 46 3.23 11.69 -8.07
CA MET A 46 1.82 11.51 -7.72
C MET A 46 0.99 11.17 -8.97
N GLY A 47 0.04 10.23 -8.83
CA GLY A 47 -0.85 9.79 -9.91
C GLY A 47 -0.23 8.79 -10.90
N GLN A 48 1.05 8.42 -10.74
CA GLN A 48 1.68 7.39 -11.58
C GLN A 48 1.41 5.98 -11.03
N THR A 49 1.40 4.99 -11.91
CA THR A 49 1.49 3.58 -11.52
C THR A 49 2.89 3.29 -10.99
N VAL A 50 2.95 2.78 -9.76
CA VAL A 50 4.20 2.51 -9.03
C VAL A 50 4.19 1.13 -8.40
N THR A 51 5.39 0.60 -8.18
CA THR A 51 5.58 -0.61 -7.38
C THR A 51 6.02 -0.24 -5.97
N VAL A 52 5.36 -0.83 -4.96
CA VAL A 52 5.69 -0.67 -3.55
C VAL A 52 6.00 -2.00 -2.89
N ARG A 53 6.85 -1.97 -1.86
CA ARG A 53 7.07 -3.09 -0.94
C ARG A 53 6.35 -2.83 0.37
N THR A 54 5.46 -3.74 0.73
CA THR A 54 4.67 -3.68 1.97
C THR A 54 5.49 -4.14 3.18
N LEU A 55 5.03 -3.83 4.40
CA LEU A 55 5.67 -4.27 5.64
C LEU A 55 5.68 -5.81 5.82
N CYS A 56 4.83 -6.54 5.09
CA CYS A 56 4.83 -8.01 5.07
C CYS A 56 5.68 -8.59 3.93
N GLY A 57 6.50 -7.78 3.26
CA GLY A 57 7.42 -8.23 2.22
C GLY A 57 6.80 -8.48 0.84
N ARG A 58 5.52 -8.16 0.63
CA ARG A 58 4.87 -8.27 -0.68
C ARG A 58 5.24 -7.08 -1.57
N THR A 59 5.48 -7.37 -2.85
CA THR A 59 5.66 -6.37 -3.91
C THR A 59 4.34 -6.21 -4.66
N ILE A 60 3.81 -4.98 -4.69
CA ILE A 60 2.47 -4.68 -5.21
C ILE A 60 2.53 -3.45 -6.11
N GLU A 61 1.78 -3.44 -7.21
CA GLU A 61 1.66 -2.31 -8.13
C GLU A 61 0.33 -1.56 -7.94
N GLY A 62 0.31 -0.25 -8.15
CA GLY A 62 -0.91 0.54 -8.18
C GLY A 62 -0.63 2.02 -8.40
N GLU A 63 -1.69 2.80 -8.58
CA GLU A 63 -1.60 4.26 -8.72
C GLU A 63 -1.23 4.90 -7.39
N LEU A 64 -0.22 5.76 -7.38
CA LEU A 64 0.20 6.51 -6.22
C LEU A 64 -0.79 7.63 -5.91
N ILE A 65 -1.52 7.51 -4.79
CA ILE A 65 -2.58 8.45 -4.42
C ILE A 65 -2.26 9.31 -3.20
N LYS A 66 -1.33 8.89 -2.31
CA LYS A 66 -0.92 9.67 -1.13
C LYS A 66 0.53 9.42 -0.76
N VAL A 67 1.17 10.44 -0.18
CA VAL A 67 2.50 10.37 0.44
C VAL A 67 2.36 10.50 1.95
N LEU A 68 3.10 9.68 2.70
CA LEU A 68 3.07 9.63 4.17
C LEU A 68 1.64 9.73 4.76
N PRO A 69 0.73 8.82 4.35
CA PRO A 69 -0.69 8.94 4.66
C PRO A 69 -1.00 8.73 6.17
N ARG A 70 -1.59 9.74 6.82
CA ARG A 70 -2.18 9.60 8.17
C ARG A 70 -3.57 8.96 8.14
N PHE A 71 -3.99 8.35 9.24
CA PHE A 71 -5.39 7.95 9.44
C PHE A 71 -6.22 9.16 9.88
N ALA A 72 -7.40 9.34 9.28
CA ALA A 72 -8.25 10.50 9.55
C ALA A 72 -9.05 10.36 10.86
N HIS A 73 -9.46 9.13 11.20
CA HIS A 73 -9.87 8.74 12.55
C HIS A 73 -8.57 8.58 13.33
N ASP A 74 -8.29 9.48 14.26
CA ASP A 74 -6.91 9.80 14.63
C ASP A 74 -6.16 8.66 15.35
N PHE A 75 -4.86 8.63 15.07
CA PHE A 75 -3.82 7.90 15.79
C PHE A 75 -2.50 8.73 15.71
N GLY A 76 -2.64 10.05 15.56
CA GLY A 76 -1.54 10.94 15.18
C GLY A 76 -1.11 10.83 13.71
N ASP A 77 -0.01 11.50 13.40
CA ASP A 77 0.65 11.43 12.08
C ASP A 77 1.46 10.15 11.93
N ALA A 78 1.71 9.76 10.67
CA ALA A 78 2.60 8.64 10.40
C ALA A 78 4.04 9.03 10.77
N VAL A 79 4.65 8.26 11.66
CA VAL A 79 6.03 8.45 12.13
C VAL A 79 6.99 7.61 11.25
N PRO A 80 7.80 8.23 10.36
CA PRO A 80 8.67 7.51 9.44
C PRO A 80 9.64 6.54 10.14
N GLU A 81 10.17 6.94 11.28
CA GLU A 81 11.14 6.15 12.07
C GLU A 81 10.53 4.83 12.54
N LEU A 82 9.25 4.84 12.93
CA LEU A 82 8.54 3.63 13.35
C LEU A 82 8.22 2.70 12.17
N LEU A 83 7.98 3.26 10.98
CA LEU A 83 7.76 2.50 9.77
C LEU A 83 9.03 1.77 9.31
N GLU A 84 10.19 2.41 9.47
CA GLU A 84 11.48 1.85 9.06
C GLU A 84 12.00 0.79 10.06
N ILE A 85 11.91 1.06 11.37
CA ILE A 85 12.50 0.19 12.39
C ILE A 85 11.78 -1.16 12.52
N GLY A 86 10.46 -1.20 12.27
CA GLY A 86 9.65 -2.40 12.44
C GLY A 86 10.14 -3.59 11.60
N PRO A 87 10.26 -3.47 10.26
CA PRO A 87 10.81 -4.51 9.40
C PRO A 87 12.24 -4.90 9.75
N ARG A 88 13.10 -3.92 10.11
CA ARG A 88 14.51 -4.17 10.47
C ARG A 88 14.63 -5.03 11.73
N VAL A 89 13.85 -4.71 12.77
CA VAL A 89 13.84 -5.49 14.02
C VAL A 89 13.26 -6.90 13.78
N ARG A 90 12.23 -7.03 12.94
CA ARG A 90 11.71 -8.36 12.57
C ARG A 90 12.77 -9.20 11.86
N ALA A 91 13.48 -8.63 10.89
CA ALA A 91 14.57 -9.32 10.20
C ALA A 91 15.65 -9.78 11.19
N LEU A 92 16.04 -8.92 12.15
CA LEU A 92 16.99 -9.27 13.21
C LEU A 92 16.50 -10.45 14.07
N LEU A 93 15.24 -10.45 14.49
CA LEU A 93 14.65 -11.53 15.31
C LEU A 93 14.56 -12.86 14.55
N GLU A 94 14.46 -12.81 13.22
CA GLU A 94 14.47 -13.97 12.33
C GLU A 94 15.90 -14.44 11.96
N GLY A 95 16.95 -13.79 12.50
CA GLY A 95 18.35 -14.15 12.28
C GLY A 95 19.03 -13.42 11.12
N GLY A 96 18.43 -12.35 10.59
CA GLY A 96 19.01 -11.46 9.59
C GLY A 96 19.94 -10.38 10.19
N GLU A 97 20.72 -9.73 9.34
CA GLU A 97 21.52 -8.55 9.68
C GLU A 97 20.71 -7.25 9.52
N ILE A 98 21.12 -6.18 10.21
CA ILE A 98 20.43 -4.86 10.29
C ILE A 98 20.78 -3.96 9.10
#